data_AF-A0A6C0CZ11-F1
#
_entry.id   AF-A0A6C0CZ11-F1
#
_cell.length_a   1.000
_cell.length_b   1.000
_cell.length_c   1.000
_cell.angle_alpha   90.00
_cell.angle_beta   90.00
_cell.angle_gamma   90.00
#
_symmetry.space_group_name_H-M   'P 1'
#
loop_
_entity.id
_entity.type
_entity.pdbx_description
1 polymer ?
#
loop_
_entity_poly.entity_id
_entity_poly.type
_entity_poly.pdbx_seq_one_letter_code
_entity_poly.pdbx_strand_id
1 'polypeptide(L)'
;MNDESDSEKIFFYKKMKDSFINYNSLIKSLIEENENITNYYKRIGYIYKNVMDIENNEFLEVLLDKIRHHDHLISLIDDFLKDICQHEIIEDYIEGGVEKEMIKIKYCKNCEITF
;
A
#
# COMPACT_ATOMS: atom_id res chain seq x y z
N MET A 1 -16.80 -25.41 -16.84
CA MET A 1 -15.50 -25.83 -16.24
C MET A 1 -14.52 -24.70 -16.49
N ASN A 2 -14.49 -23.69 -15.62
CA ASN A 2 -13.49 -22.59 -15.62
C ASN A 2 -13.53 -21.76 -14.32
N ASP A 3 -14.65 -21.78 -13.57
CA ASP A 3 -14.82 -20.94 -12.37
C ASP A 3 -13.83 -21.21 -11.23
N GLU A 4 -13.45 -22.47 -10.97
CA GLU A 4 -12.46 -22.78 -9.93
C GLU A 4 -11.09 -22.17 -10.25
N SER A 5 -10.65 -22.27 -11.52
CA SER A 5 -9.36 -21.71 -11.95
C SER A 5 -9.31 -20.19 -11.84
N ASP A 6 -10.41 -19.50 -12.16
CA ASP A 6 -10.46 -18.05 -12.09
C ASP A 6 -10.60 -17.55 -10.64
N SER A 7 -11.31 -18.28 -9.77
CA SER A 7 -11.37 -17.97 -8.34
C SER A 7 -9.99 -18.10 -7.66
N GLU A 8 -9.20 -19.11 -8.01
CA GLU A 8 -7.83 -19.29 -7.50
C GLU A 8 -6.92 -18.17 -7.98
N LYS A 9 -7.03 -17.75 -9.25
CA LYS A 9 -6.28 -16.60 -9.77
C LYS A 9 -6.66 -15.32 -9.05
N ILE A 10 -7.96 -15.04 -8.88
CA ILE A 10 -8.43 -13.85 -8.17
C ILE A 10 -7.85 -13.82 -6.75
N PHE A 11 -7.91 -14.94 -6.02
CA PHE A 11 -7.34 -15.06 -4.69
C PHE A 11 -5.82 -14.82 -4.69
N PHE A 12 -5.10 -15.44 -5.61
CA PHE A 12 -3.65 -15.29 -5.75
C PHE A 12 -3.26 -13.82 -5.97
N TYR A 13 -3.87 -13.16 -6.96
CA TYR A 13 -3.54 -11.78 -7.30
C TYR A 13 -3.95 -10.80 -6.20
N LYS A 14 -5.07 -11.04 -5.52
CA LYS A 14 -5.45 -10.28 -4.33
C LYS A 14 -4.39 -10.37 -3.24
N LYS A 15 -3.90 -11.58 -2.91
CA LYS A 15 -2.83 -11.77 -1.92
C LYS A 15 -1.52 -11.10 -2.33
N MET A 16 -1.21 -11.10 -3.63
CA MET A 16 -0.06 -10.41 -4.17
C MET A 16 -0.19 -8.89 -4.01
N LYS A 17 -1.36 -8.32 -4.33
CA LYS A 17 -1.69 -6.90 -4.11
C LYS A 17 -1.54 -6.52 -2.63
N ASP A 18 -2.15 -7.27 -1.72
CA ASP A 18 -2.05 -7.04 -0.27
C ASP A 18 -0.60 -7.02 0.20
N SER A 19 0.23 -7.92 -0.35
CA SER A 19 1.65 -8.00 -0.01
C SER A 19 2.40 -6.73 -0.45
N PHE A 20 2.14 -6.22 -1.66
CA PHE A 20 2.74 -4.95 -2.12
C PHE A 20 2.30 -3.75 -1.27
N ILE A 21 1.01 -3.68 -0.92
CA ILE A 21 0.48 -2.62 -0.04
C ILE A 21 1.18 -2.66 1.32
N ASN A 22 1.31 -3.85 1.91
CA ASN A 22 1.98 -4.02 3.20
C ASN A 22 3.46 -3.65 3.11
N TYR A 23 4.17 -4.07 2.06
CA TYR A 23 5.56 -3.66 1.84
C TYR A 23 5.71 -2.15 1.72
N ASN A 24 4.84 -1.50 0.93
CA ASN A 24 4.87 -0.04 0.78
C ASN A 24 4.59 0.68 2.11
N SER A 25 3.68 0.16 2.93
CA SER A 25 3.41 0.68 4.28
C SER A 25 4.66 0.62 5.16
N LEU A 26 5.33 -0.53 5.21
CA LEU A 26 6.55 -0.72 6.02
C LEU A 26 7.68 0.21 5.57
N ILE A 27 7.87 0.39 4.26
CA ILE A 27 8.89 1.32 3.74
C ILE A 27 8.56 2.76 4.15
N LYS A 28 7.29 3.17 4.06
CA LYS A 28 6.86 4.51 4.48
C LYS A 28 7.11 4.75 5.96
N SER A 29 6.78 3.79 6.82
CA SER A 29 7.07 3.88 8.26
C SER A 29 8.56 4.02 8.54
N LEU A 30 9.42 3.27 7.84
CA LEU A 30 10.87 3.38 7.98
C LEU A 30 11.39 4.79 7.59
N ILE A 31 10.87 5.36 6.50
CA ILE A 31 11.23 6.72 6.06
C ILE A 31 10.81 7.75 7.12
N GLU A 32 9.58 7.65 7.64
CA GLU A 32 9.05 8.53 8.68
C GLU A 32 9.86 8.46 9.97
N GLU A 33 10.22 7.26 10.43
CA GLU A 33 11.07 7.06 11.61
C GLU A 33 12.44 7.72 11.43
N ASN A 34 13.04 7.59 10.24
CA ASN A 34 14.32 8.23 9.97
C ASN A 34 14.22 9.77 9.96
N GLU A 35 13.15 10.34 9.42
CA GLU A 35 12.89 11.78 9.48
C GLU A 35 12.73 12.25 10.93
N ASN A 36 11.98 11.51 11.75
CA ASN A 36 11.77 11.80 13.17
C ASN A 36 13.09 11.81 13.96
N ILE A 37 13.94 10.81 13.76
CA ILE A 37 15.27 10.73 14.37
C ILE A 37 16.14 11.93 13.94
N THR A 38 16.17 12.23 12.64
CA THR A 38 16.92 13.34 12.08
C THR A 38 16.49 14.67 12.70
N ASN A 39 15.18 14.89 12.81
CA ASN A 39 14.61 16.09 13.41
C ASN A 39 14.91 16.19 14.90
N TYR A 40 14.86 15.08 15.64
CA TYR A 40 15.22 15.06 17.05
C TYR A 40 16.67 15.51 17.27
N TYR A 41 17.63 14.96 16.53
CA TYR A 41 19.04 15.32 16.67
C TYR A 41 19.34 16.77 16.28
N LYS A 42 18.72 17.28 15.20
CA LYS A 42 18.78 18.69 14.82
C LYS A 42 18.32 19.60 15.97
N ARG A 43 17.27 19.23 16.69
CA ARG A 43 16.71 20.03 17.80
C ARG A 43 17.63 20.11 19.01
N ILE A 44 18.37 19.04 19.33
CA ILE A 44 19.26 19.02 20.50
C ILE A 44 20.67 19.55 20.21
N GLY A 45 20.90 20.12 19.03
CA GLY A 45 22.18 20.74 18.65
C GLY A 45 23.31 19.74 18.45
N TYR A 46 23.00 18.45 18.33
CA TYR A 46 23.98 17.41 18.06
C TYR A 46 24.15 17.29 16.54
N ILE A 47 25.37 17.45 16.05
CA ILE A 47 25.71 17.08 14.67
C ILE A 47 25.75 15.56 14.64
N TYR A 48 24.58 14.95 14.44
CA TYR A 48 24.51 13.51 14.28
C TYR A 48 24.88 13.16 12.85
N LYS A 49 25.88 12.29 12.71
CA LYS A 49 26.11 11.53 11.49
C LYS A 49 24.98 10.49 11.46
N ASN A 50 23.88 10.82 10.78
CA ASN A 50 22.67 10.01 10.54
C ASN A 50 22.74 8.55 11.04
N VAL A 51 21.78 8.11 11.86
CA VAL A 51 21.70 6.72 12.35
C VAL A 51 21.70 5.69 11.20
N MET A 52 21.28 6.09 9.98
CA MET A 52 21.35 5.30 8.74
C MET A 52 22.17 5.92 7.58
N ASP A 53 22.93 6.99 7.80
CA ASP A 53 23.61 7.75 6.71
C ASP A 53 22.74 8.03 5.47
N ILE A 54 21.44 8.31 5.67
CA ILE A 54 20.52 8.77 4.60
C ILE A 54 20.79 10.25 4.23
N GLU A 55 22.04 10.69 4.31
CA GLU A 55 22.52 11.79 3.46
C GLU A 55 22.75 11.29 2.03
N ASN A 56 22.95 9.98 1.85
CA ASN A 56 22.91 9.33 0.54
C ASN A 56 21.47 9.27 0.04
N ASN A 57 21.08 10.34 -0.65
CA ASN A 57 19.88 10.47 -1.46
C ASN A 57 19.59 9.16 -2.24
N GLU A 58 20.63 8.43 -2.66
CA GLU A 58 20.53 7.15 -3.36
C GLU A 58 19.73 6.06 -2.62
N PHE A 59 19.92 5.85 -1.31
CA PHE A 59 19.18 4.79 -0.60
C PHE A 59 17.69 5.16 -0.46
N LEU A 60 17.40 6.42 -0.15
CA LEU A 60 16.03 6.91 -0.08
C LEU A 60 15.35 6.84 -1.45
N GLU A 61 16.03 7.26 -2.51
CA GLU A 61 15.53 7.16 -3.88
C GLU A 61 15.22 5.71 -4.27
N VAL A 62 16.08 4.75 -3.90
CA VAL A 62 15.80 3.32 -4.12
C VAL A 62 14.52 2.87 -3.43
N LEU A 63 14.29 3.29 -2.18
CA LEU A 63 13.06 2.96 -1.45
C LEU A 63 11.82 3.60 -2.08
N LEU A 64 11.91 4.86 -2.50
CA LEU A 64 10.84 5.58 -3.18
C LEU A 64 10.54 5.00 -4.56
N ASP A 65 11.57 4.59 -5.30
CA ASP A 65 11.43 3.87 -6.57
C ASP A 65 10.76 2.51 -6.37
N LYS A 66 11.08 1.80 -5.29
CA LYS A 66 10.39 0.56 -4.95
C LYS A 66 8.91 0.76 -4.66
N ILE A 67 8.55 1.80 -3.90
CA ILE A 67 7.14 2.16 -3.67
C ILE A 67 6.44 2.43 -5.00
N ARG A 68 7.02 3.29 -5.86
CA ARG A 68 6.48 3.62 -7.19
C ARG A 68 6.29 2.38 -8.07
N HIS A 69 7.27 1.48 -8.06
CA HIS A 69 7.20 0.25 -8.82
C HIS A 69 6.09 -0.67 -8.32
N HIS A 70 5.97 -0.84 -7.00
CA HIS A 70 4.88 -1.63 -6.41
C HIS A 70 3.51 -1.00 -6.68
N ASP A 71 3.37 0.33 -6.62
CA ASP A 71 2.12 1.03 -6.95
C ASP A 71 1.73 0.77 -8.42
N HIS A 72 2.69 0.75 -9.33
CA HIS A 72 2.46 0.35 -10.72
C HIS A 72 1.99 -1.11 -10.84
N LEU A 73 2.64 -2.05 -10.14
CA LEU A 73 2.22 -3.45 -10.12
C LEU A 73 0.83 -3.64 -9.52
N ILE A 74 0.49 -2.91 -8.46
CA ILE A 74 -0.86 -2.89 -7.87
C ILE A 74 -1.88 -2.45 -8.91
N SER A 75 -1.60 -1.38 -9.67
CA SER A 75 -2.49 -0.93 -10.75
C SER A 75 -2.70 -2.00 -11.82
N LEU A 76 -1.63 -2.69 -12.24
CA LEU A 76 -1.73 -3.77 -13.23
C LEU A 76 -2.55 -4.96 -12.70
N ILE A 77 -2.39 -5.29 -11.41
CA ILE A 77 -3.19 -6.31 -10.76
C ILE A 77 -4.66 -5.89 -10.72
N ASP A 78 -4.95 -4.63 -10.38
CA ASP A 78 -6.31 -4.12 -10.35
C ASP A 78 -6.97 -4.18 -11.73
N ASP A 79 -6.25 -3.80 -12.79
CA ASP A 79 -6.77 -3.89 -14.16
C ASP A 79 -6.98 -5.35 -14.58
N PHE A 80 -6.06 -6.26 -14.25
CA PHE A 80 -6.25 -7.68 -14.51
C PHE A 80 -7.48 -8.26 -13.78
N LEU A 81 -7.63 -7.95 -12.49
CA LEU A 81 -8.77 -8.36 -11.68
C LEU A 81 -10.08 -7.75 -12.18
N LYS A 82 -10.06 -6.54 -12.76
CA LYS A 82 -11.24 -5.96 -13.41
C LYS A 82 -11.71 -6.82 -14.59
N ASP A 83 -10.77 -7.36 -15.36
CA ASP A 83 -11.08 -8.15 -16.56
C ASP A 83 -11.55 -9.57 -16.24
N ILE A 84 -10.94 -10.22 -15.26
CA ILE A 84 -11.20 -11.65 -14.98
C ILE A 84 -12.29 -11.90 -13.93
N CYS A 85 -12.61 -10.90 -13.11
CA CYS A 85 -13.62 -11.04 -12.07
C CYS A 85 -15.02 -10.78 -12.63
N GLN A 86 -15.95 -11.70 -12.39
CA GLN A 86 -17.38 -11.43 -12.50
C GLN A 86 -17.80 -10.59 -11.30
N HIS A 87 -17.69 -9.27 -11.43
CA HIS A 87 -17.88 -8.35 -10.30
C HIS A 87 -19.29 -8.43 -9.74
N GLU A 88 -19.36 -8.71 -8.44
CA GLU A 88 -20.58 -8.56 -7.66
C GLU A 88 -20.37 -7.44 -6.65
N ILE A 89 -20.90 -6.26 -7.00
CA ILE A 89 -20.72 -5.03 -6.23
C ILE A 89 -21.65 -5.04 -5.02
N ILE A 90 -21.09 -4.80 -3.85
CA ILE A 90 -21.82 -4.60 -2.61
C ILE A 90 -21.53 -3.21 -2.04
N GLU A 91 -22.48 -2.71 -1.27
CA GLU A 91 -22.36 -1.46 -0.53
C GLU A 91 -22.05 -1.76 0.94
N ASP A 92 -21.14 -1.00 1.51
CA ASP A 92 -20.73 -1.16 2.91
C ASP A 92 -20.43 0.22 3.53
N TYR A 93 -20.27 0.25 4.84
CA TYR A 93 -20.00 1.46 5.59
C TYR A 93 -18.76 1.24 6.46
N ILE A 94 -17.71 2.03 6.22
CA ILE A 94 -16.49 2.00 7.03
C ILE A 94 -16.50 3.17 8.00
N GLU A 95 -16.02 2.91 9.22
CA GLU A 95 -15.91 3.92 10.27
C GLU A 95 -14.75 4.86 9.95
N GLY A 96 -15.00 6.17 9.85
CA GLY A 96 -13.97 7.17 9.54
C GLY A 96 -13.05 7.51 10.71
N GLY A 97 -13.26 6.90 11.88
CA GLY A 97 -12.59 7.19 13.15
C GLY A 97 -13.56 7.71 14.22
N VAL A 98 -13.05 7.89 15.44
CA VAL A 98 -13.84 8.14 16.68
C VAL A 98 -14.81 9.33 16.60
N GLU A 99 -14.57 10.28 15.70
CA GLU A 99 -15.39 11.49 15.52
C GLU A 99 -15.85 11.76 14.07
N LYS A 100 -15.67 10.82 13.13
CA LYS A 100 -16.03 11.03 11.72
C LYS A 100 -17.28 10.25 11.32
N GLU A 101 -18.05 10.83 10.40
CA GLU A 101 -19.20 10.18 9.76
C GLU A 101 -18.79 8.86 9.07
N MET A 102 -19.69 7.89 9.05
CA MET A 102 -19.46 6.63 8.33
C MET A 102 -19.33 6.90 6.84
N ILE A 103 -18.27 6.37 6.23
CA ILE A 103 -18.02 6.53 4.80
C ILE A 103 -18.67 5.35 4.10
N LYS A 104 -19.65 5.64 3.25
CA LYS A 104 -20.25 4.64 2.37
C LYS A 104 -19.25 4.28 1.27
N ILE A 105 -18.98 3.00 1.10
CA ILE A 105 -18.09 2.46 0.07
C ILE A 105 -18.82 1.45 -0.82
N LYS A 106 -18.33 1.30 -2.05
CA LYS A 106 -18.74 0.28 -3.01
C LYS A 106 -17.54 -0.53 -3.40
N TYR A 107 -17.63 -1.85 -3.29
CA TYR A 107 -16.56 -2.74 -3.70
C TYR A 107 -17.11 -4.06 -4.23
N CYS A 108 -16.31 -4.74 -5.05
CA CYS A 108 -16.62 -6.10 -5.48
C CYS A 108 -16.33 -7.08 -4.33
N LYS A 109 -17.32 -7.89 -3.92
CA LYS A 109 -17.13 -8.85 -2.82
C LYS A 109 -16.11 -9.96 -3.12
N ASN A 110 -15.79 -10.18 -4.40
CA ASN A 110 -14.92 -11.27 -4.86
C ASN A 110 -13.44 -10.82 -4.95
N CYS A 111 -13.19 -9.67 -5.57
CA CYS A 111 -11.83 -9.16 -5.81
C CYS A 111 -11.47 -7.92 -4.98
N GLU A 112 -12.42 -7.38 -4.21
CA GLU A 112 -12.26 -6.24 -3.29
C GLU A 112 -11.77 -4.93 -3.95
N ILE A 113 -11.90 -4.83 -5.27
CA ILE A 113 -11.73 -3.57 -5.99
C ILE A 113 -12.89 -2.64 -5.65
N THR A 114 -12.57 -1.39 -5.34
CA THR A 114 -13.52 -0.31 -5.11
C THR A 114 -13.98 0.33 -6.42
N PHE A 115 -15.24 0.78 -6.48
CA PHE A 115 -15.90 1.37 -7.65
C PHE A 115 -16.56 2.70 -7.34
#